data_AF-A0A954MHF6-F1
#
_entry.id   AF-A0A954MHF6-F1
#
_cell.length_a   1.000
_cell.length_b   1.000
_cell.length_c   1.000
_cell.angle_alpha   90.00
_cell.angle_beta   90.00
_cell.angle_gamma   90.00
#
_symmetry.space_group_name_H-M   'P 1'
#
loop_
_entity.id
_entity.type
_entity.pdbx_description
1 polymer ?
#
loop_
_entity_poly.entity_id
_entity_poly.type
_entity_poly.pdbx_seq_one_letter_code
_entity_poly.pdbx_strand_id
1 'polypeptide(L)' 'MTTVVDLRAELALRTDCQFVCADEFVSRLTSHSAYERCDEPAANLLGLMNPETGRRFLVGAEEVSRRPFAARPVSAGA' A
#
# COMPACT_ATOMS: atom_id res chain seq x y z
N MET A 1 16.59 18.10 -8.35
CA MET A 1 15.64 17.74 -7.28
C MET A 1 14.51 16.97 -7.94
N THR A 2 14.50 15.66 -7.78
CA THR A 2 13.37 14.81 -8.20
C THR A 2 12.20 15.08 -7.25
N THR A 3 11.02 15.38 -7.79
CA THR A 3 9.85 15.69 -6.95
C THR A 3 9.09 14.41 -6.60
N VAL A 4 8.23 14.47 -5.57
CA VAL A 4 7.34 13.35 -5.19
C VAL A 4 6.52 12.86 -6.39
N VAL A 5 6.08 13.77 -7.25
CA VAL A 5 5.31 13.46 -8.47
C VAL A 5 6.15 12.69 -9.48
N ASP A 6 7.41 13.09 -9.64
CA ASP A 6 8.37 12.46 -10.56
C ASP A 6 8.69 11.02 -10.13
N LEU A 7 8.95 10.81 -8.84
CA LEU A 7 9.18 9.46 -8.27
C LEU A 7 7.97 8.54 -8.44
N ARG A 8 6.74 9.06 -8.27
CA ARG A 8 5.52 8.27 -8.51
C ARG A 8 5.35 7.91 -9.97
N ALA A 9 5.68 8.83 -10.89
CA ALA A 9 5.65 8.56 -12.32
C ALA A 9 6.69 7.52 -12.73
N GLU A 10 7.92 7.60 -12.21
CA GLU A 10 8.96 6.60 -12.44
C GLU A 10 8.54 5.20 -11.96
N LEU A 11 7.95 5.10 -10.76
CA LEU A 11 7.43 3.84 -10.24
C LEU A 11 6.24 3.32 -11.05
N ALA A 12 5.42 4.19 -11.63
CA ALA A 12 4.30 3.78 -12.48
C ALA A 12 4.74 3.22 -13.84
N LEU A 13 5.93 3.59 -14.31
CA LEU A 13 6.53 3.08 -15.55
C LEU A 13 7.19 1.71 -15.39
N ARG A 14 7.44 1.28 -14.15
CA ARG A 14 8.05 -0.01 -13.84
C ARG A 14 7.03 -1.14 -13.95
N THR A 15 7.32 -2.12 -14.80
CA THR A 15 6.48 -3.32 -14.99
C THR A 15 6.41 -4.23 -13.76
N ASP A 16 7.35 -4.11 -12.83
CA ASP A 16 7.34 -4.81 -11.55
C ASP A 16 6.51 -4.10 -10.47
N CYS A 17 6.05 -2.87 -10.73
CA CYS A 17 5.28 -2.06 -9.79
C CYS A 17 3.81 -1.97 -10.22
N GLN A 18 2.91 -2.17 -9.27
CA GLN A 18 1.47 -2.05 -9.46
C GLN A 18 0.91 -1.11 -8.40
N PHE A 19 0.30 -0.01 -8.84
CA PHE A 19 -0.46 0.85 -7.95
C PHE A 19 -1.81 0.21 -7.66
N VAL A 20 -2.10 0.05 -6.38
CA VAL A 20 -3.33 -0.58 -5.89
C VAL A 20 -4.07 0.40 -4.99
N CYS A 21 -5.39 0.24 -4.90
CA CYS A 21 -6.18 1.01 -3.95
C CYS A 21 -5.91 0.55 -2.51
N ALA A 22 -6.22 1.41 -1.54
CA ALA A 22 -6.09 1.10 -0.11
C ALA A 22 -6.81 -0.19 0.32
N ASP A 23 -7.91 -0.57 -0.33
CA ASP A 23 -8.62 -1.81 0.00
C ASP A 23 -7.80 -3.05 -0.35
N GLU A 24 -7.28 -3.07 -1.57
CA GLU A 24 -6.48 -4.18 -2.06
C GLU A 24 -5.15 -4.25 -1.29
N PHE A 25 -4.56 -3.10 -0.96
CA PHE A 25 -3.36 -3.05 -0.12
C PHE A 25 -3.60 -3.65 1.27
N VAL A 26 -4.66 -3.23 1.97
CA VAL A 26 -4.99 -3.77 3.31
C VAL A 26 -5.34 -5.24 3.22
N SER A 27 -6.14 -5.64 2.23
CA SER A 27 -6.48 -7.04 1.98
C SER A 27 -5.23 -7.92 1.83
N ARG A 28 -4.26 -7.47 1.02
CA ARG A 28 -2.95 -8.15 0.86
C ARG A 28 -2.13 -8.14 2.15
N LEU A 29 -2.11 -7.03 2.89
CA LEU A 29 -1.40 -6.93 4.16
C LEU A 29 -1.96 -7.89 5.21
N THR A 30 -3.28 -8.08 5.24
CA THR A 30 -3.98 -9.00 6.15
C THR A 30 -4.09 -10.44 5.63
N SER A 31 -3.62 -10.69 4.41
CA SER A 31 -3.58 -12.02 3.82
C SER A 31 -2.59 -12.92 4.58
N HIS A 32 -2.82 -14.23 4.52
CA HIS A 32 -1.83 -15.23 4.95
C HIS A 32 -0.64 -15.37 3.96
N SER A 33 -0.62 -14.59 2.88
CA SER A 33 0.48 -14.55 1.93
C SER A 33 1.72 -13.89 2.53
N ALA A 34 2.90 -14.43 2.22
CA ALA A 34 4.17 -13.82 2.60
C ALA A 34 4.43 -12.59 1.72
N TYR A 35 4.16 -11.39 2.25
CA TYR A 35 4.57 -10.13 1.65
C TYR A 35 5.63 -9.46 2.52
N GLU A 36 6.61 -8.83 1.89
CA GLU A 36 7.63 -8.02 2.55
C GLU A 36 7.29 -6.53 2.43
N ARG A 37 7.63 -5.71 3.43
CA ARG A 37 7.43 -4.27 3.34
C ARG A 37 8.48 -3.63 2.43
N CYS A 38 8.02 -2.79 1.51
CA CYS A 38 8.87 -2.02 0.59
C CYS A 38 8.36 -0.58 0.45
N ASP A 39 8.16 0.10 1.58
CA ASP A 39 7.66 1.47 1.60
C ASP A 39 8.65 2.45 0.94
N GLU A 40 8.14 3.43 0.23
CA GLU A 40 8.92 4.45 -0.47
C GLU A 40 8.60 5.83 0.15
N PRO A 41 9.27 6.21 1.27
CA PRO A 41 8.94 7.42 2.01
C PRO A 41 9.17 8.70 1.19
N ALA A 42 10.15 8.69 0.27
CA ALA A 42 10.42 9.81 -0.63
C ALA A 42 9.27 10.09 -1.61
N ALA A 43 8.45 9.09 -1.92
CA ALA A 43 7.29 9.19 -2.81
C ALA A 43 5.95 9.26 -2.04
N ASN A 44 5.98 9.27 -0.70
CA ASN A 44 4.81 9.16 0.17
C ASN A 44 3.97 7.90 -0.12
N LEU A 45 4.63 6.78 -0.41
CA LEU A 45 3.97 5.51 -0.74
C LEU A 45 4.26 4.44 0.32
N LEU A 46 3.23 3.66 0.63
CA LEU A 46 3.38 2.39 1.34
C LEU A 46 3.49 1.27 0.31
N GLY A 47 4.29 0.26 0.62
CA GLY A 47 4.64 -0.78 -0.35
C GLY A 47 4.67 -2.18 0.23
N LEU A 48 4.17 -3.14 -0.54
CA LEU A 48 4.29 -4.57 -0.29
C LEU A 48 4.93 -5.25 -1.49
N MET A 49 5.99 -6.02 -1.25
CA MET A 49 6.66 -6.83 -2.26
C MET A 49 6.30 -8.29 -2.04
N ASN A 50 5.93 -8.99 -3.11
CA ASN A 50 5.85 -10.44 -3.10
C ASN A 50 7.26 -11.00 -3.37
N PRO A 51 7.89 -11.72 -2.43
CA PRO A 51 9.27 -12.20 -2.58
C PRO A 51 9.41 -13.30 -3.63
N GLU A 52 8.34 -14.04 -3.93
CA GLU A 52 8.36 -15.13 -4.92
C GLU A 52 8.31 -14.60 -6.35
N THR A 53 7.57 -13.51 -6.58
CA THR A 53 7.35 -12.93 -7.92
C THR A 53 8.10 -11.63 -8.16
N GLY A 54 8.68 -11.03 -7.12
CA GLY A 54 9.31 -9.71 -7.17
C GLY A 54 8.34 -8.54 -7.40
N ARG A 55 7.02 -8.81 -7.49
CA ARG A 55 6.01 -7.78 -7.75
C ARG A 55 5.80 -6.88 -6.55
N ARG A 56 5.77 -5.57 -6.80
CA ARG A 56 5.56 -4.52 -5.80
C ARG A 56 4.18 -3.93 -5.94
N PHE A 57 3.45 -3.88 -4.84
CA PHE A 57 2.14 -3.27 -4.73
C PHE A 57 2.28 -2.00 -3.92
N LEU A 58 2.00 -0.87 -4.54
CA LEU A 58 2.20 0.46 -3.97
C LEU A 58 0.86 1.16 -3.76
N VAL A 59 0.72 1.88 -2.65
CA VAL A 59 -0.44 2.70 -2.34
C VAL A 59 -0.01 4.04 -1.76
N GLY A 60 -0.75 5.11 -2.03
CA GLY A 60 -0.51 6.40 -1.39
C GLY A 60 -0.75 6.30 0.12
N ALA A 61 0.19 6.77 0.95
CA ALA A 61 0.05 6.76 2.41
C ALA A 61 -1.18 7.59 2.86
N GLU A 62 -1.51 8.64 2.12
CA GLU A 62 -2.72 9.46 2.31
C GLU A 62 -4.02 8.67 2.08
N GLU A 63 -4.02 7.68 1.19
CA GLU A 63 -5.20 6.90 0.85
C GLU A 63 -5.54 5.88 1.95
N VAL A 64 -4.50 5.30 2.56
CA VAL A 64 -4.64 4.41 3.72
C VAL A 64 -5.02 5.20 4.98
N SER A 65 -4.42 6.37 5.19
CA SER A 65 -4.67 7.21 6.38
C SER A 65 -6.07 7.82 6.42
N ARG A 66 -6.72 8.01 5.26
CA ARG A 66 -8.10 8.52 5.16
C ARG A 66 -9.15 7.47 5.47
N ARG A 67 -8.79 6.19 5.65
CA ARG A 67 -9.73 5.22 6.19
C ARG A 67 -9.91 5.55 7.67
N PRO A 68 -11.12 5.98 8.12
CA PRO A 68 -11.43 5.77 9.51
C PRO A 68 -11.25 4.27 9.71
N PHE A 69 -10.32 3.86 10.57
CA PHE A 69 -10.33 2.53 11.13
C PHE A 69 -11.76 2.37 11.63
N ALA A 70 -12.60 1.64 10.88
CA ALA A 70 -14.00 1.50 11.22
C ALA A 70 -13.97 0.84 12.57
N ALA A 71 -14.11 1.65 13.62
CA ALA A 71 -14.22 1.20 14.98
C ALA A 71 -15.38 0.22 14.91
N ARG A 72 -15.06 -1.07 15.01
CA ARG A 72 -16.07 -2.12 15.10
C ARG A 72 -17.08 -1.58 16.11
N PRO A 73 -18.38 -1.49 15.79
CA PRO A 73 -19.35 -1.27 16.85
C PRO A 73 -19.14 -2.48 17.78
N VAL A 74 -18.54 -2.23 18.94
CA VAL A 74 -18.62 -3.14 20.07
C VAL A 74 -20.12 -3.28 20.28
N SER A 75 -20.65 -4.44 19.88
CA SER A 75 -22.02 -4.82 20.20
C SER A 75 -22.14 -4.71 21.71
N ALA A 76 -22.79 -3.64 22.17
CA ALA A 76 -23.18 -3.48 23.56
C ALA A 76 -24.26 -4.53 23.82
N GLY A 77 -23.82 -5.73 24.20
CA GLY A 77 -24.67 -6.72 24.81
C GLY A 77 -24.85 -6.36 26.27
N ALA A 78 -26.05 -5.88 26.62
CA ALA A 78 -26.66 -6.00 27.93
C ALA A 78 -28.17 -5.85 27.77
#